data_AF-A0A9E0YFV2-F1
#
_entry.id   AF-A0A9E0YFV2-F1
#
_cell.length_a   1.000
_cell.length_b   1.000
_cell.length_c   1.000
_cell.angle_alpha   90.00
_cell.angle_beta   90.00
_cell.angle_gamma   90.00
#
_symmetry.space_group_name_H-M   'P 1'
#
loop_
_entity.id
_entity.type
_entity.pdbx_description
1 polymer ?
#
loop_
_entity_poly.entity_id
_entity_poly.type
_entity_poly.pdbx_seq_one_letter_code
_entity_poly.pdbx_strand_id
1 'polypeptide(L)' 'MAGIVRRVLKTADYTVDKKMVPVREGELIVELAPVPNFCTSCSAPVAGEDFRFCPYCGYRVEQTQCAGQQA' A
#
# COMPACT_ATOMS: atom_id res chain seq x y z
N MET A 1 1.74 -8.11 7.29
CA MET A 1 1.46 -6.72 6.86
C MET A 1 2.09 -6.53 5.49
N ALA A 2 1.30 -6.49 4.42
CA ALA A 2 1.77 -6.31 3.04
C ALA A 2 1.29 -4.94 2.55
N GLY A 3 2.22 -4.01 2.36
CA GLY A 3 1.94 -2.66 1.86
C GLY A 3 2.21 -2.57 0.36
N ILE A 4 1.43 -1.76 -0.36
CA ILE A 4 1.67 -1.46 -1.77
C ILE A 4 2.69 -0.32 -1.82
N VAL A 5 3.74 -0.45 -2.62
CA VAL A 5 4.74 0.62 -2.81
C VAL A 5 4.19 1.67 -3.78
N ARG A 6 4.12 2.93 -3.35
CA ARG A 6 3.70 4.06 -4.19
C ARG A 6 4.84 4.53 -5.10
N ARG A 7 6.04 4.73 -4.53
CA ARG A 7 7.25 5.08 -5.29
C ARG A 7 8.52 4.71 -4.54
N VAL A 8 9.59 4.47 -5.31
CA VAL A 8 10.93 4.24 -4.79
C VAL A 8 11.69 5.56 -4.85
N LEU A 9 12.16 6.05 -3.70
CA LEU A 9 12.87 7.33 -3.61
C LEU A 9 14.38 7.19 -3.78
N LYS A 10 14.93 6.02 -3.42
CA LYS A 10 16.35 5.73 -3.57
C LYS A 10 16.56 4.27 -3.94
N THR A 11 17.27 4.05 -5.04
CA THR A 11 17.67 2.73 -5.55
C THR A 11 19.19 2.58 -5.50
N ALA A 12 19.65 1.35 -5.33
CA ALA A 12 21.05 0.99 -5.44
C ALA A 12 21.13 -0.40 -6.09
N ASP A 13 21.00 -0.45 -7.42
CA ASP A 13 21.05 -1.70 -8.18
C ASP A 13 22.34 -1.80 -8.99
N TYR A 14 23.34 -2.46 -8.40
CA TYR A 14 24.63 -2.68 -9.06
C TYR A 14 24.49 -3.55 -10.33
N THR A 15 23.50 -4.43 -10.41
CA THR A 15 23.37 -5.33 -11.56
C THR A 15 23.05 -4.55 -12.83
N VAL A 16 22.29 -3.46 -12.70
CA VAL A 16 21.93 -2.53 -13.77
C VAL A 16 22.99 -1.43 -13.91
N ASP A 17 23.26 -0.69 -12.85
CA ASP A 17 24.01 0.57 -12.93
C ASP A 17 25.53 0.38 -12.88
N LYS A 18 26.01 -0.81 -12.47
CA LYS A 18 27.43 -1.13 -12.25
C LYS A 18 28.17 -0.12 -11.35
N LYS A 19 27.43 0.62 -10.54
CA LYS A 19 27.93 1.66 -9.65
C LYS A 19 27.77 1.20 -8.21
N MET A 20 28.87 1.17 -7.45
CA MET A 20 28.79 0.96 -6.00
C MET A 20 28.32 2.25 -5.34
N VAL A 21 27.07 2.26 -4.89
CA VAL A 21 26.48 3.34 -4.09
C VAL A 21 26.45 2.85 -2.64
N PRO A 22 27.12 3.54 -1.69
CA PRO A 22 27.04 3.16 -0.29
C PRO A 22 25.61 3.36 0.21
N VAL A 23 25.06 2.35 0.88
CA VAL A 23 23.73 2.39 1.51
C VAL A 23 23.85 2.03 2.99
N ARG A 24 23.28 2.86 3.86
CA ARG A 24 23.08 2.58 5.28
C ARG A 24 21.79 1.78 5.46
N GLU A 25 21.69 1.05 6.57
CA GLU A 25 20.47 0.33 6.92
C GLU A 25 19.27 1.30 6.97
N GLY A 26 18.16 0.95 6.30
CA GLY A 26 16.97 1.81 6.19
C GLY A 26 17.04 2.95 5.16
N GLU A 27 18.15 3.11 4.42
CA GLU A 27 18.32 4.19 3.43
C GLU A 27 17.63 3.90 2.08
N LEU A 28 17.22 2.65 1.84
CA LEU A 28 16.37 2.28 0.71
C LEU A 28 14.94 2.73 0.99
N ILE A 29 14.71 4.03 0.84
CA ILE A 29 13.44 4.68 1.19
C ILE A 29 12.42 4.37 0.08
N VAL A 30 11.32 3.75 0.50
CA VAL A 30 10.12 3.55 -0.32
C VAL A 30 8.95 4.28 0.33
N GLU A 31 8.17 5.00 -0.46
CA GLU A 31 6.91 5.56 0.01
C GLU A 31 5.82 4.51 -0.19
N LEU A 32 5.15 4.11 0.89
CA LEU A 32 4.02 3.20 0.83
C LEU A 32 2.75 3.96 0.39
N ALA A 33 1.95 3.32 -0.44
CA ALA A 33 0.62 3.78 -0.76
C ALA A 33 -0.28 3.66 0.49
N PRO A 34 -1.34 4.49 0.60
CA PRO A 34 -2.35 4.31 1.64
C PRO A 34 -2.88 2.88 1.63
N VAL A 35 -3.10 2.30 2.80
CA VAL A 35 -3.61 0.94 2.93
C VAL A 35 -4.99 0.89 2.26
N PRO A 36 -5.19 0.06 1.24
CA PRO A 36 -6.49 -0.04 0.60
C PRO A 36 -7.50 -0.62 1.59
N ASN A 37 -8.73 -0.13 1.54
CA ASN A 37 -9.83 -0.74 2.28
C ASN A 37 -10.06 -2.14 1.71
N PHE A 38 -10.18 -3.16 2.57
CA PHE A 38 -10.49 -4.52 2.13
C PHE A 38 -11.94 -4.86 2.43
N CYS A 39 -12.58 -5.61 1.54
CA CYS A 39 -13.91 -6.14 1.81
C CYS A 39 -13.84 -7.18 2.94
N THR A 40 -14.67 -7.04 3.96
CA THR A 40 -14.74 -7.97 5.10
C THR A 40 -15.22 -9.38 4.70
N SER A 41 -15.96 -9.52 3.60
CA SER A 41 -16.50 -10.79 3.14
C SER A 41 -15.58 -11.55 2.19
N CYS A 42 -14.88 -10.86 1.28
CA CYS A 42 -14.09 -11.53 0.22
C CYS A 42 -12.61 -11.13 0.19
N SER A 43 -12.17 -10.29 1.14
CA SER A 43 -10.80 -9.78 1.26
C SER A 43 -10.21 -9.12 0.00
N ALA A 44 -11.06 -8.77 -0.98
CA ALA A 44 -10.64 -8.02 -2.15
C ALA A 44 -10.43 -6.53 -1.79
N PRO A 45 -9.42 -5.86 -2.38
CA PRO A 45 -9.20 -4.43 -2.16
C PRO A 45 -10.32 -3.60 -2.82
N VAL A 46 -10.88 -2.65 -2.08
CA VAL A 46 -11.94 -1.74 -2.51
C VAL A 46 -11.32 -0.36 -2.73
N ALA A 47 -11.43 0.15 -3.96
CA ALA A 47 -10.66 1.31 -4.43
C ALA A 47 -11.16 2.69 -3.93
N GLY A 48 -12.23 2.75 -3.12
CA GLY A 48 -12.76 4.03 -2.63
C GLY A 48 -13.74 3.89 -1.47
N GLU A 49 -13.95 4.99 -0.74
CA GLU A 49 -14.86 5.09 0.41
C GLU A 49 -16.33 5.28 -0.01
N ASP A 50 -16.57 5.64 -1.28
CA ASP A 50 -17.92 5.91 -1.82
C ASP A 50 -18.64 4.66 -2.36
N PHE A 51 -17.96 3.51 -2.41
CA PHE A 51 -18.58 2.27 -2.85
C PHE A 51 -19.53 1.76 -1.75
N ARG A 52 -20.82 1.61 -2.08
CA ARG A 52 -21.81 0.99 -1.17
C ARG A 52 -21.78 -0.54 -1.22
N PHE A 53 -21.27 -1.09 -2.32
CA PHE A 53 -21.21 -2.53 -2.58
C PHE A 53 -19.82 -2.90 -3.10
N CYS A 54 -19.31 -4.06 -2.70
CA CYS A 54 -18.05 -4.59 -3.20
C CYS A 54 -18.21 -5.04 -4.67
N PRO A 55 -17.36 -4.57 -5.61
CA PRO A 55 -17.45 -4.95 -7.01
C PRO A 55 -17.07 -6.41 -7.29
N TYR A 56 -16.44 -7.09 -6.34
CA TYR A 56 -15.96 -8.47 -6.49
C TYR A 56 -16.97 -9.52 -6.00
N CYS A 57 -17.73 -9.22 -4.94
CA CYS A 57 -18.64 -10.19 -4.30
C CYS A 57 -20.07 -9.68 -4.06
N GLY A 58 -20.34 -8.38 -4.27
CA GLY A 58 -21.65 -7.77 -4.04
C GLY A 58 -21.98 -7.49 -2.57
N TYR A 59 -21.09 -7.80 -1.61
CA TYR A 59 -21.31 -7.52 -0.19
C TYR A 59 -21.41 -6.01 0.08
N ARG A 60 -22.35 -5.61 0.94
CA ARG A 60 -22.56 -4.20 1.32
C ARG A 60 -21.45 -3.75 2.26
N VAL A 61 -20.64 -2.80 1.84
CA VAL A 61 -19.57 -2.20 2.65
C VAL A 61 -20.18 -1.02 3.42
N GLU A 62 -20.52 -1.24 4.69
CA GLU A 62 -20.92 -0.16 5.59
C GLU A 62 -19.65 0.62 6.00
N GLN A 63 -19.67 1.94 5.78
CA GLN A 63 -18.56 2.86 5.98
C GLN A 63 -17.95 2.70 7.38
N THR A 64 -16.91 1.86 7.48
CA THR A 64 -16.14 1.68 8.70
C THR A 64 -14.83 2.41 8.50
N GLN A 65 -14.77 3.59 9.10
CA GLN A 65 -13.63 4.48 9.18
C GLN A 65 -12.43 3.71 9.75
N CYS A 66 -11.43 3.41 8.92
CA CYS A 66 -10.09 3.17 9.43
C CYS A 66 -9.44 4.54 9.66
N ALA A 67 -9.87 5.22 10.72
CA ALA A 67 -9.15 6.36 11.24
C ALA A 67 -7.75 5.87 11.61
N GLY A 68 -6.75 6.34 10.86
CA GLY A 68 -5.37 6.29 11.30
C GLY A 68 -5.27 6.99 12.65
N GLN A 69 -5.23 6.20 13.70
CA GLN A 69 -4.79 6.63 15.02
C GLN A 69 -3.33 7.08 14.86
N GLN A 70 -3.13 8.40 14.87
CA GLN A 70 -1.85 9.02 15.16
C GLN A 70 -1.70 9.06 16.69
N ALA A 71 -0.67 8.40 17.20
CA ALA A 71 -0.05 8.66 18.49
C ALA A 71 1.46 8.57 18.31
#